data_AF-H8WH24-F1
#
_entry.id   AF-H8WH24-F1
#
_cell.length_a   1.000
_cell.length_b   1.000
_cell.length_c   1.000
_cell.angle_alpha   90.00
_cell.angle_beta   90.00
_cell.angle_gamma   90.00
#
_symmetry.space_group_name_H-M   'P 1'
#
loop_
_entity.id
_entity.type
_entity.pdbx_description
1 polymer ?
#
loop_
_entity_poly.entity_id
_entity_poly.type
_entity_poly.pdbx_seq_one_letter_code
_entity_poly.pdbx_strand_id
1 'polypeptide(L)'
;MDERIVLNVGGVRHETYQATLKKIPATRLSRLTPTVSNFDPLLQEYFFDRHPAVFSMILNYYRTGKLHYPTDVCGPLFEEELQYWGLDASDTEPCCWMQLLHAKDTQETLAVLDRMDADHEDDPQLREQDIMKKFGWEEDYFQGKRTRWMKIKPQVWSLFDEPYSSQAAKFIAGISVLFIFISIVSFCLKTHQTFRLPVLTGQNISMP
;
A
#
# COMPACT_ATOMS: atom_id res chain seq x y z
N MET A 1 -10.26 14.21 44.92
CA MET A 1 -10.09 14.96 43.66
C MET A 1 -9.48 13.98 42.68
N ASP A 2 -10.16 13.65 41.60
CA ASP A 2 -9.59 12.73 40.59
C ASP A 2 -8.43 13.43 39.89
N GLU A 3 -7.23 12.86 40.00
CA GLU A 3 -6.02 13.40 39.38
C GLU A 3 -6.14 13.28 37.84
N ARG A 4 -5.89 14.39 37.15
CA ARG A 4 -5.87 14.45 35.69
C ARG A 4 -4.53 13.93 35.18
N ILE A 5 -4.58 13.26 34.03
CA ILE A 5 -3.43 12.68 33.35
C ILE A 5 -3.43 13.12 31.90
N VAL A 6 -2.23 13.44 31.38
CA VAL A 6 -1.99 13.81 29.99
C VAL A 6 -1.39 12.63 29.24
N LEU A 7 -2.01 12.26 28.11
CA LEU A 7 -1.57 11.21 27.21
C LEU A 7 -1.28 11.86 25.84
N ASN A 8 -0.02 11.95 25.46
CA ASN A 8 0.43 12.43 24.17
C ASN A 8 0.54 11.24 23.21
N VAL A 9 -0.35 11.16 22.23
CA VAL A 9 -0.41 10.07 21.25
C VAL A 9 -0.14 10.62 19.86
N GLY A 10 0.96 10.21 19.24
CA GLY A 10 1.36 10.68 17.90
C GLY A 10 1.54 12.21 17.81
N GLY A 11 1.88 12.86 18.94
CA GLY A 11 2.00 14.32 19.05
C GLY A 11 0.71 15.04 19.46
N VAL A 12 -0.43 14.35 19.55
CA VAL A 12 -1.71 14.92 19.98
C VAL A 12 -1.93 14.67 21.48
N ARG A 13 -2.17 15.73 22.24
CA ARG A 13 -2.40 15.65 23.68
C ARG A 13 -3.87 15.34 23.99
N HIS A 14 -4.09 14.28 24.77
CA HIS A 14 -5.36 13.87 25.29
C HIS A 14 -5.36 13.97 26.81
N GLU A 15 -6.36 14.65 27.37
CA GLU A 15 -6.52 14.77 28.83
C GLU A 15 -7.69 13.91 29.32
N THR A 16 -7.49 13.26 30.46
CA THR A 16 -8.53 12.46 31.13
C THR A 16 -8.25 12.34 32.62
N TYR A 17 -9.11 11.64 33.35
CA TYR A 17 -8.89 11.31 34.76
C TYR A 17 -8.25 9.93 34.92
N GLN A 18 -7.38 9.76 35.91
CA GLN A 18 -6.78 8.45 36.19
C GLN A 18 -7.85 7.39 36.49
N ALA A 19 -8.95 7.78 37.16
CA ALA A 19 -10.10 6.92 37.41
C ALA A 19 -10.77 6.41 36.12
N THR A 20 -10.79 7.21 35.05
CA THR A 20 -11.34 6.80 33.75
C THR A 20 -10.56 5.64 33.16
N LEU A 21 -9.23 5.65 33.25
CA LEU A 21 -8.38 4.58 32.73
C LEU A 21 -8.49 3.27 33.52
N LYS A 22 -8.99 3.33 34.76
CA LYS A 22 -9.22 2.16 35.62
C LYS A 22 -10.57 1.48 35.38
N LYS A 23 -11.49 2.11 34.63
CA LYS A 23 -12.82 1.54 34.34
C LYS A 23 -12.77 0.22 33.56
N ILE A 24 -11.77 0.07 32.68
CA ILE A 24 -11.57 -1.15 31.89
C ILE A 24 -10.25 -1.79 32.35
N PRO A 25 -10.29 -2.79 33.24
CA PRO A 25 -9.11 -3.40 33.83
C PRO A 25 -8.33 -4.24 32.81
N ALA A 26 -7.12 -4.67 33.17
CA ALA A 26 -6.24 -5.51 32.35
C ALA A 26 -5.74 -4.89 31.02
N THR A 27 -6.15 -3.67 30.69
CA THR A 27 -5.68 -2.92 29.52
C THR A 27 -4.31 -2.25 29.75
N ARG A 28 -3.65 -1.78 28.69
CA ARG A 28 -2.38 -1.02 28.80
C ARG A 28 -2.56 0.27 29.61
N LEU A 29 -3.62 1.03 29.34
CA LEU A 29 -3.88 2.30 30.04
C LEU A 29 -4.23 2.10 31.51
N SER A 30 -4.91 1.00 31.85
CA SER A 30 -5.22 0.67 33.26
C SER A 30 -3.97 0.38 34.09
N ARG A 31 -2.85 0.00 33.44
CA ARG A 31 -1.58 -0.35 34.08
C ARG A 31 -0.55 0.79 34.09
N LEU A 32 -0.93 2.00 33.67
CA LEU A 32 -0.01 3.14 33.70
C LEU A 32 0.46 3.45 35.12
N THR A 33 1.79 3.53 35.27
CA THR A 33 2.48 4.02 36.46
C THR A 33 3.56 5.02 36.03
N PRO A 34 3.93 6.00 36.88
CA PRO A 34 5.00 6.95 36.58
C PRO A 34 6.38 6.29 36.39
N THR A 35 6.51 5.02 36.79
CA THR A 35 7.71 4.20 36.63
C THR A 35 7.83 3.53 35.26
N VAL A 36 6.80 3.63 34.41
CA VAL A 36 6.85 3.09 33.04
C VAL A 36 7.70 3.99 32.15
N SER A 37 8.44 3.38 31.21
CA SER A 37 9.35 4.03 30.24
C SER A 37 8.74 5.17 29.42
N ASN A 38 7.42 5.29 29.39
CA ASN A 38 6.71 6.22 28.51
C ASN A 38 6.36 7.54 29.18
N PHE A 39 6.67 7.71 30.48
CA PHE A 39 6.37 8.94 31.22
C PHE A 39 7.52 9.95 31.08
N ASP A 40 7.21 11.16 30.60
CA ASP A 40 8.13 12.29 30.60
C ASP A 40 7.96 13.09 31.92
N PRO A 41 8.96 13.10 32.82
CA PRO A 41 8.87 13.80 34.10
C PRO A 41 8.87 15.33 33.96
N LEU A 42 9.42 15.87 32.88
CA LEU A 42 9.54 17.31 32.66
C LEU A 42 8.20 17.88 32.18
N LEU A 43 7.58 17.20 31.22
CA LEU A 43 6.28 17.59 30.66
C LEU A 43 5.09 17.05 31.46
N GLN A 44 5.34 16.12 32.39
CA GLN A 44 4.33 15.39 33.17
C GLN A 44 3.27 14.71 32.29
N GLU A 45 3.70 14.13 31.17
CA GLU A 45 2.83 13.45 30.21
C GLU A 45 3.34 12.07 29.83
N TYR A 46 2.45 11.19 29.38
CA TYR A 46 2.83 9.91 28.79
C TYR A 46 2.88 10.01 27.28
N PHE A 47 3.99 9.61 26.65
CA PHE A 47 4.12 9.62 25.20
C PHE A 47 3.91 8.23 24.58
N PHE A 48 3.13 8.19 23.50
CA PHE A 48 2.91 6.99 22.68
C PHE A 48 3.02 7.36 21.20
N ASP A 49 3.95 6.74 20.50
CA ASP A 49 4.11 6.92 19.05
C ASP A 49 3.11 6.06 18.28
N ARG A 50 1.82 6.43 18.36
CA ARG A 50 0.66 5.67 17.83
C ARG A 50 -0.36 6.59 17.16
N HIS A 51 -1.39 6.00 16.54
CA HIS A 51 -2.35 6.75 15.74
C HIS A 51 -3.29 7.66 16.60
N PRO A 52 -3.21 9.01 16.47
CA PRO A 52 -3.95 9.92 17.34
C PRO A 52 -5.48 9.89 17.16
N ALA A 53 -5.96 9.79 15.91
CA ALA A 53 -7.40 9.78 15.65
C ALA A 53 -8.09 8.53 16.24
N VAL A 54 -7.52 7.35 16.02
CA VAL A 54 -7.99 6.08 16.60
C VAL A 54 -7.97 6.12 18.12
N PHE A 55 -6.92 6.69 18.72
CA PHE A 55 -6.84 6.83 20.17
C PHE A 55 -8.01 7.63 20.77
N SER A 56 -8.56 8.59 20.04
CA SER A 56 -9.74 9.34 20.50
C SER A 56 -10.96 8.43 20.70
N MET A 57 -11.16 7.43 19.82
CA MET A 57 -12.22 6.42 19.95
C MET A 57 -11.96 5.50 21.14
N ILE A 58 -10.71 5.04 21.30
CA ILE A 58 -10.29 4.21 22.43
C ILE A 58 -10.52 4.93 23.75
N LEU A 59 -10.10 6.19 23.87
CA LEU A 59 -10.31 6.98 25.08
C LEU A 59 -11.81 7.21 25.36
N ASN A 60 -12.62 7.34 24.31
CA ASN A 60 -14.06 7.43 24.45
C ASN A 60 -14.66 6.12 25.01
N TYR A 61 -14.14 4.96 24.62
CA TYR A 61 -14.57 3.68 25.18
C TYR A 61 -14.36 3.62 26.70
N TYR A 62 -13.23 4.10 27.23
CA TYR A 62 -13.04 4.22 28.69
C TYR A 62 -14.03 5.20 29.34
N ARG A 63 -14.49 6.23 28.63
CA ARG A 63 -15.44 7.21 29.17
C ARG A 63 -16.86 6.64 29.23
N THR A 64 -17.32 6.05 28.14
CA THR A 64 -18.72 5.63 27.91
C THR A 64 -18.99 4.16 28.23
N GLY A 65 -17.96 3.31 28.19
CA GLY A 65 -18.09 1.86 28.24
C GLY A 65 -18.64 1.23 26.95
N LYS A 66 -18.72 2.00 25.86
CA LYS A 66 -19.24 1.54 24.56
C LYS A 66 -18.18 1.66 23.47
N LEU A 67 -17.78 0.54 22.88
CA LEU A 67 -16.79 0.50 21.81
C LEU A 67 -17.49 0.61 20.45
N HIS A 68 -17.14 1.64 19.69
CA HIS A 68 -17.66 1.87 18.34
C HIS A 68 -16.53 1.83 17.33
N TYR A 69 -16.84 1.29 16.15
CA TYR A 69 -15.89 1.19 15.05
C TYR A 69 -15.89 2.48 14.23
N PRO A 70 -14.71 3.08 13.96
CA PRO A 70 -14.60 4.28 13.14
C PRO A 70 -15.00 4.01 11.68
N THR A 71 -15.60 4.99 11.02
CA THR A 71 -15.99 4.91 9.60
C THR A 71 -14.92 5.43 8.64
N ASP A 72 -13.96 6.18 9.17
CA ASP A 72 -12.89 6.88 8.45
C ASP A 72 -11.54 6.16 8.54
N VAL A 73 -11.49 5.00 9.22
CA VAL A 73 -10.27 4.21 9.43
C VAL A 73 -10.52 2.78 8.94
N CYS A 74 -9.52 2.17 8.29
CA CYS A 74 -9.62 0.78 7.84
C CYS A 74 -9.66 -0.18 9.04
N GLY A 75 -10.37 -1.29 8.88
CA GLY A 75 -10.58 -2.21 9.99
C GLY A 75 -9.32 -2.85 10.56
N PRO A 76 -8.41 -3.39 9.75
CA PRO A 76 -7.17 -3.96 10.23
C PRO A 76 -6.34 -2.98 11.09
N LEU A 77 -6.25 -1.71 10.69
CA LEU A 77 -5.56 -0.67 11.46
C LEU A 77 -6.23 -0.43 12.82
N PHE A 78 -7.56 -0.43 12.89
CA PHE A 78 -8.26 -0.27 14.15
C PHE A 78 -8.05 -1.49 15.06
N GLU A 79 -8.07 -2.71 14.53
CA GLU A 79 -7.79 -3.93 15.28
C GLU A 79 -6.36 -3.96 15.83
N GLU A 80 -5.36 -3.54 15.04
CA GLU A 80 -3.97 -3.41 15.51
C GLU A 80 -3.83 -2.41 16.68
N GLU A 81 -4.56 -1.30 16.64
CA GLU A 81 -4.62 -0.35 17.74
C GLU A 81 -5.31 -0.96 18.97
N LEU A 82 -6.48 -1.59 18.82
CA LEU A 82 -7.16 -2.27 19.93
C LEU A 82 -6.25 -3.30 20.59
N GLN A 83 -5.56 -4.12 19.81
CA GLN A 83 -4.59 -5.10 20.29
C GLN A 83 -3.45 -4.42 21.05
N TYR A 84 -2.90 -3.31 20.54
CA TYR A 84 -1.84 -2.57 21.22
C TYR A 84 -2.28 -2.05 22.60
N TRP A 85 -3.49 -1.49 22.69
CA TRP A 85 -4.05 -0.97 23.94
C TRP A 85 -4.57 -2.06 24.87
N GLY A 86 -4.65 -3.31 24.38
CA GLY A 86 -5.09 -4.48 25.13
C GLY A 86 -6.62 -4.52 25.29
N LEU A 87 -7.35 -4.12 24.25
CA LEU A 87 -8.81 -4.13 24.17
C LEU A 87 -9.25 -5.24 23.22
N ASP A 88 -10.39 -5.87 23.51
CA ASP A 88 -10.96 -6.90 22.64
C ASP A 88 -11.93 -6.27 21.63
N ALA A 89 -11.77 -6.59 20.34
CA ALA A 89 -12.68 -6.16 19.29
C ALA A 89 -14.08 -6.80 19.45
N SER A 90 -14.21 -7.88 20.23
CA SER A 90 -15.51 -8.51 20.52
C SER A 90 -16.43 -7.63 21.36
N ASP A 91 -15.88 -6.67 22.11
CA ASP A 91 -16.64 -5.71 22.94
C ASP A 91 -17.35 -4.61 22.11
N THR A 92 -17.28 -4.69 20.78
CA THR A 92 -17.89 -3.72 19.87
C THR A 92 -19.42 -3.73 19.96
N GLU A 93 -20.00 -2.53 20.04
CA GLU A 93 -21.46 -2.36 20.11
C GLU A 93 -22.18 -2.89 18.85
N PRO A 94 -23.41 -3.41 18.98
CA PRO A 94 -24.15 -4.02 17.86
C PRO A 94 -24.31 -3.13 16.63
N CYS A 95 -24.40 -1.81 16.81
CA CYS A 95 -24.51 -0.86 15.69
C CYS A 95 -23.30 -0.85 14.74
N CYS A 96 -22.18 -1.43 15.15
CA CYS A 96 -20.94 -1.48 14.38
C CYS A 96 -20.57 -2.90 13.93
N TRP A 97 -21.38 -3.91 14.24
CA TRP A 97 -21.10 -5.31 13.86
C TRP A 97 -21.01 -5.50 12.36
N MET A 98 -21.80 -4.76 11.57
CA MET A 98 -21.74 -4.85 10.11
C MET A 98 -20.36 -4.43 9.59
N GLN A 99 -19.83 -3.32 10.10
CA GLN A 99 -18.50 -2.82 9.74
C GLN A 99 -17.39 -3.78 10.19
N LEU A 100 -17.49 -4.31 11.42
CA LEU A 100 -16.54 -5.29 11.95
C LEU A 100 -16.53 -6.58 11.12
N LEU A 101 -17.71 -7.12 10.80
CA LEU A 101 -17.84 -8.33 9.98
C LEU A 101 -17.30 -8.10 8.57
N HIS A 102 -17.65 -6.98 7.94
CA HIS A 102 -17.13 -6.65 6.62
C HIS A 102 -15.60 -6.54 6.60
N ALA A 103 -15.00 -5.93 7.63
CA ALA A 103 -13.55 -5.87 7.76
C ALA A 103 -12.92 -7.28 7.86
N LYS A 104 -13.53 -8.19 8.64
CA LYS A 104 -13.06 -9.57 8.78
C LYS A 104 -13.25 -10.38 7.50
N ASP A 105 -14.42 -10.33 6.88
CA ASP A 105 -14.73 -11.05 5.64
C ASP A 105 -13.80 -10.61 4.49
N THR A 106 -13.53 -9.31 4.37
CA THR A 106 -12.60 -8.80 3.36
C THR A 106 -11.18 -9.28 3.60
N GLN A 107 -10.72 -9.31 4.86
CA GLN A 107 -9.39 -9.83 5.18
C GLN A 107 -9.27 -11.34 4.93
N GLU A 108 -10.29 -12.13 5.27
CA GLU A 108 -10.31 -13.57 5.01
C GLU A 108 -10.34 -13.88 3.52
N THR A 109 -11.17 -13.18 2.75
CA THR A 109 -11.24 -13.36 1.30
C THR A 109 -9.92 -12.97 0.62
N LEU A 110 -9.30 -11.86 1.02
CA LEU A 110 -7.97 -11.49 0.54
C LEU A 110 -6.90 -12.53 0.88
N ALA A 111 -6.91 -13.08 2.11
CA ALA A 111 -5.97 -14.13 2.50
C ALA A 111 -6.19 -15.43 1.72
N VAL A 112 -7.41 -15.75 1.33
CA VAL A 112 -7.70 -16.90 0.45
C VAL A 112 -7.17 -16.65 -0.95
N LEU A 113 -7.37 -15.45 -1.51
CA LEU A 113 -6.86 -15.07 -2.83
C LEU A 113 -5.32 -15.13 -2.86
N ASP A 114 -4.65 -14.57 -1.85
CA ASP A 114 -3.19 -14.56 -1.75
C ASP A 114 -2.59 -15.98 -1.68
N ARG A 115 -3.27 -16.90 -0.97
CA ARG A 115 -2.89 -18.33 -0.96
C ARG A 115 -3.08 -18.99 -2.31
N MET A 116 -4.19 -18.70 -2.99
CA MET A 116 -4.44 -19.22 -4.33
C MET A 116 -3.38 -18.74 -5.33
N ASP A 117 -3.02 -17.46 -5.26
CA ASP A 117 -1.98 -16.88 -6.13
C ASP A 117 -0.61 -17.51 -5.86
N ALA A 118 -0.23 -17.68 -4.59
CA ALA A 118 1.01 -18.36 -4.20
C ALA A 118 1.06 -19.83 -4.69
N ASP A 119 -0.02 -20.59 -4.47
CA ASP A 119 -0.11 -21.98 -4.93
C ASP A 119 -0.08 -22.07 -6.48
N HIS A 120 -0.66 -21.09 -7.18
CA HIS A 120 -0.61 -20.99 -8.65
C HIS A 120 0.81 -20.73 -9.18
N GLU A 121 1.62 -19.91 -8.51
CA GLU A 121 2.99 -19.61 -8.94
C GLU A 121 3.93 -20.83 -8.84
N ASP A 122 3.74 -21.65 -7.79
CA ASP A 122 4.56 -22.82 -7.49
C ASP A 122 4.24 -24.03 -8.38
N ASP A 123 3.00 -24.20 -8.85
CA ASP A 123 2.62 -25.30 -9.73
C ASP A 123 2.97 -25.02 -11.22
N PRO A 124 3.92 -25.77 -11.82
CA PRO A 124 4.31 -25.57 -13.22
C PRO A 124 3.17 -25.81 -14.23
N GLN A 125 2.17 -26.64 -13.90
CA GLN A 125 1.05 -26.95 -14.79
C GLN A 125 0.02 -25.83 -14.81
N LEU A 126 -0.33 -25.23 -13.66
CA LEU A 126 -1.24 -24.08 -13.62
C LEU A 126 -0.63 -22.87 -14.31
N ARG A 127 0.66 -22.60 -14.07
CA ARG A 127 1.38 -21.54 -14.79
C ARG A 127 1.34 -21.73 -16.31
N GLU A 128 1.47 -22.97 -16.81
CA GLU A 128 1.34 -23.24 -18.25
C GLU A 128 -0.09 -22.97 -18.74
N GLN A 129 -1.12 -23.36 -17.97
CA GLN A 129 -2.52 -23.09 -18.30
C GLN A 129 -2.83 -21.60 -18.36
N ASP A 130 -2.36 -20.80 -17.40
CA ASP A 130 -2.57 -19.35 -17.36
C ASP A 130 -1.92 -18.65 -18.56
N ILE A 131 -0.72 -19.10 -18.94
CA ILE A 131 -0.06 -18.63 -20.17
C ILE A 131 -0.92 -18.98 -21.39
N MET A 132 -1.43 -20.21 -21.49
CA MET A 132 -2.27 -20.61 -22.63
C MET A 132 -3.57 -19.80 -22.69
N LYS A 133 -4.20 -19.54 -21.54
CA LYS A 133 -5.40 -18.71 -21.42
C LYS A 133 -5.13 -17.26 -21.84
N LYS A 134 -4.03 -16.65 -21.37
CA LYS A 134 -3.61 -15.27 -21.72
C LYS A 134 -3.44 -15.07 -23.23
N PHE A 135 -3.01 -16.11 -23.96
CA PHE A 135 -2.82 -16.07 -25.41
C PHE A 135 -3.97 -16.67 -26.23
N GLY A 136 -5.06 -17.09 -25.59
CA GLY A 136 -6.25 -17.65 -26.27
C GLY A 136 -6.05 -19.06 -26.85
N TRP A 137 -5.14 -19.84 -26.27
CA TRP A 137 -4.74 -21.17 -26.73
C TRP A 137 -5.25 -22.33 -25.86
N GLU A 138 -6.28 -22.06 -25.07
CA GLU A 138 -6.85 -23.01 -24.11
C GLU A 138 -7.36 -24.29 -24.80
N GLU A 139 -8.11 -24.15 -25.91
CA GLU A 139 -8.63 -25.30 -26.66
C GLU A 139 -7.50 -26.15 -27.27
N ASP A 140 -6.47 -25.52 -27.83
CA ASP A 140 -5.31 -26.22 -28.42
C ASP A 140 -4.50 -26.96 -27.35
N TYR A 141 -4.41 -26.40 -26.14
CA TYR A 141 -3.77 -27.03 -24.99
C TYR A 141 -4.51 -28.31 -24.56
N PHE A 142 -5.84 -28.25 -24.41
CA PHE A 142 -6.66 -29.43 -24.06
C PHE A 142 -6.71 -30.49 -25.17
N GLN A 143 -6.58 -30.08 -26.44
CA GLN A 143 -6.46 -30.99 -27.58
C GLN A 143 -5.05 -31.58 -27.75
N GLY A 144 -4.09 -31.24 -26.87
CA GLY A 144 -2.72 -31.74 -26.91
C GLY A 144 -1.86 -31.17 -28.05
N LYS A 145 -2.32 -30.12 -28.73
CA LYS A 145 -1.59 -29.46 -29.82
C LYS A 145 -0.54 -28.49 -29.26
N ARG A 146 0.63 -29.00 -28.88
CA ARG A 146 1.73 -28.17 -28.40
C ARG A 146 2.70 -27.79 -29.54
N THR A 147 2.58 -26.59 -30.10
CA THR A 147 3.55 -26.08 -31.09
C THR A 147 4.75 -25.41 -30.40
N ARG A 148 5.93 -25.42 -31.04
CA ARG A 148 7.12 -24.73 -30.49
C ARG A 148 6.91 -23.21 -30.38
N TRP A 149 6.13 -22.64 -31.30
CA TRP A 149 5.77 -21.22 -31.28
C TRP A 149 4.99 -20.85 -30.02
N MET A 150 4.13 -21.74 -29.52
CA MET A 150 3.38 -21.51 -28.27
C MET A 150 4.26 -21.41 -27.03
N LYS A 151 5.49 -21.96 -27.09
CA LYS A 151 6.49 -21.80 -26.01
C LYS A 151 7.36 -20.55 -26.20
N ILE A 152 7.68 -20.21 -27.44
CA ILE A 152 8.58 -19.09 -27.77
C ILE A 152 7.85 -17.75 -27.64
N LYS A 153 6.61 -17.64 -28.13
CA LYS A 153 5.86 -16.38 -28.12
C LYS A 153 5.69 -15.79 -26.70
N PRO A 154 5.30 -16.56 -25.66
CA PRO A 154 5.22 -16.03 -24.30
C PRO A 154 6.55 -15.50 -23.76
N GLN A 155 7.66 -16.19 -24.06
CA GLN A 155 8.99 -15.78 -23.62
C GLN A 155 9.47 -14.51 -24.32
N VAL A 156 9.19 -14.37 -25.62
CA VAL A 156 9.48 -13.14 -26.35
C VAL A 156 8.59 -12.01 -25.84
N TRP A 157 7.32 -12.28 -25.56
CA TRP A 157 6.40 -11.28 -25.01
C TRP A 157 6.88 -10.77 -23.65
N SER A 158 7.21 -11.66 -22.70
CA SER A 158 7.69 -11.23 -21.38
C SER A 158 9.02 -10.47 -21.43
N LEU A 159 9.88 -10.75 -22.42
CA LEU A 159 11.12 -10.02 -22.65
C LEU A 159 10.90 -8.53 -22.98
N PHE A 160 9.81 -8.20 -23.67
CA PHE A 160 9.47 -6.82 -24.08
C PHE A 160 8.50 -6.13 -23.11
N ASP A 161 7.56 -6.87 -22.52
CA ASP A 161 6.48 -6.34 -21.68
C ASP A 161 6.93 -6.17 -20.21
N GLU A 162 7.76 -7.10 -19.71
CA GLU A 162 8.24 -7.11 -18.33
C GLU A 162 9.76 -6.88 -18.29
N PRO A 163 10.23 -5.62 -18.15
CA PRO A 163 11.67 -5.29 -18.18
C PRO A 163 12.46 -5.92 -17.03
N TYR A 164 11.79 -6.39 -15.98
CA TYR A 164 12.42 -7.04 -14.82
C TYR A 164 12.44 -8.57 -14.90
N SER A 165 11.80 -9.17 -15.92
CA SER A 165 11.66 -10.63 -16.05
C SER A 165 12.99 -11.37 -16.18
N SER A 166 13.99 -10.76 -16.84
CA SER A 166 15.31 -11.36 -17.05
C SER A 166 16.40 -10.31 -17.21
N GLN A 167 17.67 -10.70 -17.08
CA GLN A 167 18.80 -9.81 -17.33
C GLN A 167 18.82 -9.28 -18.77
N ALA A 168 18.39 -10.10 -19.74
CA ALA A 168 18.24 -9.68 -21.13
C ALA A 168 17.11 -8.64 -21.30
N ALA A 169 15.98 -8.83 -20.62
CA ALA A 169 14.87 -7.85 -20.62
C ALA A 169 15.34 -6.50 -20.07
N LYS A 170 16.09 -6.49 -18.97
CA LYS A 170 16.67 -5.28 -18.36
C LYS A 170 17.57 -4.53 -19.35
N PHE A 171 18.40 -5.24 -20.10
CA PHE A 171 19.28 -4.64 -21.10
C PHE A 171 18.49 -4.03 -22.29
N ILE A 172 17.51 -4.77 -22.82
CA ILE A 172 16.65 -4.30 -23.92
C ILE A 172 15.85 -3.06 -23.49
N ALA A 173 15.28 -3.08 -22.29
CA ALA A 173 14.57 -1.93 -21.72
C ALA A 173 15.50 -0.73 -21.49
N GLY A 174 16.73 -0.96 -21.05
CA GLY A 174 17.74 0.11 -20.92
C GLY A 174 18.06 0.77 -22.26
N ILE A 175 18.24 -0.03 -23.32
CA ILE A 175 18.48 0.49 -24.68
C ILE A 175 17.26 1.27 -25.21
N SER A 176 16.04 0.79 -24.98
CA SER A 176 14.85 1.49 -25.46
C SER A 176 14.67 2.85 -24.80
N VAL A 177 14.89 2.95 -23.49
CA VAL A 177 14.87 4.22 -22.74
C VAL A 177 15.97 5.16 -23.23
N LEU A 178 17.18 4.64 -23.47
CA LEU A 178 18.29 5.44 -24.01
C LEU A 178 17.95 6.01 -25.39
N PHE A 179 17.36 5.20 -26.27
CA PHE A 179 16.98 5.64 -27.62
C PHE A 179 15.89 6.72 -27.58
N ILE A 180 14.89 6.56 -26.71
CA ILE A 180 13.88 7.59 -26.44
C ILE A 180 14.55 8.89 -26.00
N PHE A 181 15.48 8.83 -25.04
CA PHE A 181 16.19 10.00 -24.56
C PHE A 181 16.98 10.71 -25.67
N ILE A 182 17.74 9.96 -26.46
CA ILE A 182 18.49 10.51 -27.61
C ILE A 182 17.56 11.17 -28.62
N SER A 183 16.38 10.58 -28.88
CA SER A 183 15.40 11.15 -29.81
C SER A 183 14.80 12.47 -29.30
N ILE A 184 14.51 12.57 -28.00
CA ILE A 184 14.00 13.78 -27.35
C ILE A 184 15.07 14.89 -27.40
N VAL A 185 16.32 14.57 -27.06
CA VAL A 185 17.43 15.53 -27.16
C VAL A 185 17.61 16.02 -28.59
N SER A 186 17.58 15.11 -29.57
CA SER A 186 17.69 15.45 -30.99
C SER A 186 16.54 16.35 -31.46
N PHE A 187 15.32 16.10 -30.98
CA PHE A 187 14.18 16.96 -31.24
C PHE A 187 14.40 18.35 -30.63
N CYS A 188 14.71 18.44 -29.34
CA CYS A 188 14.99 19.70 -28.64
C CYS A 188 16.09 20.53 -29.34
N LEU A 189 17.17 19.89 -29.79
CA LEU A 189 18.25 20.55 -30.53
C LEU A 189 17.80 21.08 -31.90
N LYS A 190 16.94 20.34 -32.61
CA LYS A 190 16.33 20.83 -33.88
C LYS A 190 15.39 22.01 -33.66
N THR A 191 14.67 22.07 -32.54
CA THR A 191 13.74 23.16 -32.24
C THR A 191 14.44 24.41 -31.70
N HIS A 192 15.63 24.27 -31.10
CA HIS A 192 16.37 25.37 -30.50
C HIS A 192 16.85 26.39 -31.54
N GLN A 193 16.48 27.66 -31.35
CA GLN A 193 16.67 28.74 -32.33
C GLN A 193 18.14 28.99 -32.69
N THR A 194 19.09 28.70 -31.80
CA THR A 194 20.53 28.86 -32.03
C THR A 194 21.10 27.91 -33.09
N PHE A 195 20.44 26.78 -33.38
CA PHE A 195 20.88 25.80 -34.38
C PHE A 195 20.09 25.83 -35.69
N ARG A 196 19.12 26.74 -35.84
CA ARG A 196 18.46 26.99 -37.13
C ARG A 196 19.39 27.80 -38.02
N LEU A 197 20.05 27.15 -38.98
CA LEU A 197 20.83 27.85 -40.00
C LEU A 197 19.94 28.86 -40.73
N PRO A 198 20.39 30.11 -40.93
CA PRO A 198 19.63 31.10 -41.69
C PRO A 198 19.47 30.61 -43.13
N VAL A 199 18.23 30.57 -43.62
CA VAL A 199 17.92 30.30 -45.03
C VAL A 199 18.57 31.39 -45.85
N LEU A 200 19.63 31.07 -46.60
CA LEU A 200 20.24 31.98 -47.57
C LEU A 200 19.20 32.23 -48.67
N THR A 201 18.47 33.34 -48.56
CA THR A 201 17.58 33.82 -49.62
C THR A 201 18.44 34.20 -50.81
N GLY A 202 18.40 33.41 -51.88
CA GLY A 202 19.12 33.70 -53.11
C GLY A 202 18.62 35.02 -53.71
N GLN A 203 19.42 36.09 -53.61
CA GLN A 203 19.20 37.29 -54.40
C GLN A 203 19.59 36.99 -55.85
N ASN A 204 18.59 36.94 -56.73
CA ASN A 204 18.80 36.94 -58.18
C ASN A 204 19.34 38.31 -58.59
N ILE A 205 20.63 38.37 -58.89
CA ILE A 205 21.28 39.58 -59.40
C ILE A 205 20.92 39.69 -60.89
N SER A 206 19.98 40.57 -61.24
CA SER A 206 19.78 41.03 -62.62
C SER A 206 20.97 41.89 -63.04
N MET A 207 21.71 41.46 -64.06
CA MET A 207 22.75 42.31 -64.68
C MET A 207 22.11 43.30 -65.68
N PRO A 208 22.69 44.51 -65.82
CA PRO A 208 22.18 45.58 -66.69
C PRO A 208 22.36 45.31 -68.18
#